data_AF-A0A259Q140-F1
#
_entry.id   AF-A0A259Q140-F1
#
_cell.length_a   1.000
_cell.length_b   1.000
_cell.length_c   1.000
_cell.angle_alpha   90.00
_cell.angle_beta   90.00
_cell.angle_gamma   90.00
#
_symmetry.space_group_name_H-M   'P 1'
#
loop_
_entity.id
_entity.type
_entity.pdbx_description
1 polymer ?
#
loop_
_entity_poly.entity_id
_entity_poly.type
_entity_poly.pdbx_seq_one_letter_code
_entity_poly.pdbx_strand_id
1 'polypeptide(L)'
;ALMCGAHRSQVIGDIKARLKAGMPTRVVSTQLVEAGVDVDFPVVFRALAGLDSIAQAAGRCNREGRLTNKGEVVVFVPPTPAPPGLLRRGEDACRDVLYGVTEQPLARERFASYFERLYHACELDKKSICGDLCMAGNTLDGFELAVNFRTAAENFRLIEDEDIAPIIVRYLGKDGLDDNIGKWLNTLRKEGPERWLMRKLQRYTVNLHRIQALQLLRQGDIEEIMPGLFVQVGDWLYDPTLGLNPEGIPVNPGCIA
;
A
#
# COMPACT_ATOMS: atom_id res chain seq x y z
N ALA A 1 -0.59 -4.65 8.11
CA ALA A 1 -1.47 -5.80 7.82
C ALA A 1 -1.19 -6.29 6.41
N LEU A 2 -0.80 -7.55 6.26
CA LEU A 2 -0.47 -8.18 4.98
C LEU A 2 -1.65 -9.04 4.51
N MET A 3 -2.84 -8.42 4.44
CA MET A 3 -4.06 -9.08 3.98
C MET A 3 -4.01 -9.29 2.47
N CYS A 4 -4.47 -10.44 1.97
CA CYS A 4 -4.66 -10.66 0.54
C CYS A 4 -5.82 -9.80 -0.01
N GLY A 5 -5.92 -9.68 -1.33
CA GLY A 5 -6.96 -8.88 -1.99
C GLY A 5 -8.39 -9.31 -1.64
N ALA A 6 -8.64 -10.61 -1.52
CA ALA A 6 -9.94 -11.16 -1.11
C ALA A 6 -10.30 -10.72 0.32
N HIS A 7 -9.37 -10.88 1.27
CA HIS A 7 -9.56 -10.47 2.65
C HIS A 7 -9.79 -8.95 2.77
N ARG A 8 -8.96 -8.12 2.11
CA ARG A 8 -9.16 -6.66 2.08
C ARG A 8 -10.53 -6.27 1.53
N SER A 9 -10.99 -6.93 0.46
CA SER A 9 -12.31 -6.65 -0.13
C SER A 9 -13.44 -6.92 0.87
N GLN A 10 -13.33 -8.01 1.63
CA GLN A 10 -14.30 -8.37 2.64
C GLN A 10 -14.33 -7.36 3.80
N VAL A 11 -13.17 -7.02 4.36
CA VAL A 11 -13.06 -6.04 5.46
C VAL A 11 -13.63 -4.67 5.04
N ILE A 12 -13.32 -4.20 3.83
CA ILE A 12 -13.88 -2.95 3.29
C ILE A 12 -15.40 -3.06 3.13
N GLY A 13 -15.91 -4.21 2.65
CA GLY A 13 -17.35 -4.47 2.55
C GLY A 13 -18.06 -4.36 3.90
N ASP A 14 -17.47 -4.98 4.94
CA ASP A 14 -17.99 -4.94 6.30
C ASP A 14 -18.02 -3.50 6.86
N ILE A 15 -16.95 -2.73 6.66
CA ILE A 15 -16.88 -1.32 7.07
C ILE A 15 -18.01 -0.52 6.40
N LYS A 16 -18.18 -0.67 5.08
CA LYS A 16 -19.25 0.02 4.33
C LYS A 16 -20.64 -0.36 4.82
N ALA A 17 -20.89 -1.64 5.08
CA ALA A 17 -22.18 -2.12 5.58
C ALA A 17 -22.51 -1.50 6.95
N ARG A 18 -21.53 -1.48 7.87
CA ARG A 18 -21.69 -0.87 9.20
C ARG A 18 -21.97 0.63 9.13
N LEU A 19 -21.21 1.36 8.30
CA LEU A 19 -21.41 2.79 8.09
C LEU A 19 -22.81 3.08 7.52
N LYS A 20 -23.27 2.29 6.54
CA LYS A 20 -24.62 2.40 5.97
C LYS A 20 -25.72 2.13 7.00
N ALA A 21 -25.48 1.21 7.94
CA ALA A 21 -26.40 0.90 9.03
C ALA A 21 -26.37 1.92 10.18
N GLY A 22 -25.55 2.98 10.09
CA GLY A 22 -25.40 3.97 11.16
C GLY A 22 -24.73 3.42 12.42
N MET A 23 -24.04 2.27 12.32
CA MET A 23 -23.37 1.66 13.45
C MET A 23 -22.09 2.43 13.80
N PRO A 24 -21.81 2.67 15.10
CA PRO A 24 -20.52 3.17 15.54
C PRO A 24 -19.39 2.31 14.97
N THR A 25 -18.53 2.91 14.16
CA THR A 25 -17.49 2.20 13.42
C THR A 25 -16.18 2.94 13.56
N ARG A 26 -15.20 2.27 14.17
CA ARG A 26 -13.82 2.75 14.30
C ARG A 26 -12.96 1.89 13.39
N VAL A 27 -12.14 2.54 12.56
CA VAL A 27 -11.25 1.86 11.62
C VAL A 27 -9.83 2.32 11.90
N VAL A 28 -8.95 1.37 12.18
CA VAL A 28 -7.51 1.59 12.25
C VAL A 28 -6.91 0.97 11.00
N SER A 29 -6.19 1.77 10.23
CA SER A 29 -5.57 1.33 8.99
C SER A 29 -4.21 2.00 8.83
N THR A 30 -3.34 1.34 8.06
CA THR A 30 -2.18 2.00 7.45
C THR A 30 -2.64 2.91 6.30
N GLN A 31 -1.70 3.40 5.48
CA GLN A 31 -1.93 4.27 4.32
C GLN A 31 -2.95 3.75 3.27
N LEU A 32 -3.41 2.51 3.39
CA LEU A 32 -4.30 1.85 2.44
C LEU A 32 -5.71 2.47 2.36
N VAL A 33 -6.15 3.22 3.38
CA VAL A 33 -7.46 3.91 3.37
C VAL A 33 -7.36 5.33 2.75
N GLU A 34 -6.15 5.87 2.58
CA GLU A 34 -5.92 7.22 2.05
C GLU A 34 -6.30 7.31 0.56
N ALA A 35 -5.95 6.28 -0.23
CA ALA A 35 -6.26 6.20 -1.65
C ALA A 35 -7.05 4.94 -2.00
N GLY A 36 -8.25 5.12 -2.57
CA GLY A 36 -8.98 4.03 -3.25
C GLY A 36 -10.15 3.39 -2.48
N VAL A 37 -10.39 3.77 -1.22
CA VAL A 37 -11.56 3.29 -0.46
C VAL A 37 -12.59 4.41 -0.29
N ASP A 38 -13.81 4.14 -0.75
CA ASP A 38 -14.95 5.07 -0.64
C ASP A 38 -15.61 4.96 0.74
N VAL A 39 -15.08 5.70 1.70
CA VAL A 39 -15.57 5.80 3.08
C VAL A 39 -15.62 7.26 3.52
N ASP A 40 -16.57 7.55 4.43
CA ASP A 40 -16.79 8.87 5.01
C ASP A 40 -16.91 8.76 6.53
N PHE A 41 -16.11 9.54 7.26
CA PHE A 41 -16.08 9.54 8.73
C PHE A 41 -16.24 10.96 9.28
N PRO A 42 -16.86 11.12 10.45
CA PRO A 42 -16.98 12.43 11.08
C PRO A 42 -15.66 12.94 11.68
N VAL A 43 -14.79 12.02 12.09
CA VAL A 43 -13.49 12.32 12.71
C VAL A 43 -12.43 11.40 12.11
N VAL A 44 -11.28 11.98 11.73
CA VAL A 44 -10.11 11.26 11.20
C VAL A 44 -8.89 11.58 12.05
N PHE A 45 -8.22 10.54 12.54
CA PHE A 45 -6.92 10.66 13.20
C PHE A 45 -5.82 10.26 12.24
N ARG A 46 -4.80 11.10 12.07
CA ARG A 46 -3.69 10.86 11.15
C ARG A 46 -2.36 11.13 11.84
N ALA A 47 -1.45 10.15 11.82
CA ALA A 47 -0.06 10.39 12.21
C ALA A 47 0.56 11.42 11.26
N LEU A 48 1.38 12.34 11.78
CA LEU A 48 2.11 13.32 11.00
C LEU A 48 2.86 12.63 9.86
N ALA A 49 2.68 13.16 8.65
CA ALA A 49 3.23 12.66 7.41
C ALA A 49 3.33 13.84 6.43
N GLY A 50 3.55 13.55 5.14
CA GLY A 50 3.49 14.55 4.08
C GLY A 50 2.17 15.34 4.06
N LEU A 51 2.24 16.61 3.68
CA LEU A 51 1.07 17.51 3.64
C LEU A 51 -0.01 17.00 2.68
N ASP A 52 0.40 16.41 1.57
CA ASP A 52 -0.45 15.73 0.60
C ASP A 52 -1.14 14.50 1.20
N SER A 53 -0.42 13.69 1.99
CA SER A 53 -1.00 12.53 2.69
C SER A 53 -2.03 12.96 3.73
N ILE A 54 -1.79 14.06 4.46
CA ILE A 54 -2.76 14.64 5.40
C ILE A 54 -4.01 15.13 4.64
N ALA A 55 -3.83 15.80 3.50
CA ALA A 55 -4.95 16.27 2.69
C ALA A 55 -5.78 15.12 2.11
N GLN A 56 -5.15 14.03 1.67
CA GLN A 56 -5.84 12.82 1.22
C GLN A 56 -6.67 12.18 2.34
N ALA A 57 -6.11 12.10 3.55
CA ALA A 57 -6.84 11.61 4.73
C ALA A 57 -8.01 12.54 5.10
N ALA A 58 -7.80 13.87 5.04
CA ALA A 58 -8.85 14.86 5.28
C ALA A 58 -9.99 14.75 4.24
N GLY A 59 -9.70 14.33 3.01
CA GLY A 59 -10.70 14.02 1.98
C GLY A 59 -11.62 12.83 2.31
N ARG A 60 -11.35 12.08 3.40
CA ARG A 60 -12.24 11.03 3.95
C ARG A 60 -13.04 11.51 5.17
N CYS A 61 -12.84 12.75 5.59
CA CYS A 61 -13.53 13.35 6.72
C CYS A 61 -14.68 14.24 6.22
N ASN A 62 -15.91 13.90 6.61
CA ASN A 62 -17.14 14.57 6.14
C ASN A 62 -17.16 14.79 4.62
N ARG A 63 -16.71 13.79 3.87
CA ARG A 63 -16.53 13.82 2.42
C ARG A 63 -17.83 14.11 1.69
N GLU A 64 -18.94 13.57 2.18
CA GLU A 64 -20.26 13.79 1.58
C GLU A 64 -20.99 15.03 2.13
N GLY A 65 -20.36 15.76 3.06
CA GLY A 65 -20.97 16.97 3.64
C GLY A 65 -22.25 16.70 4.43
N ARG A 66 -22.40 15.49 4.99
CA ARG A 66 -23.62 15.07 5.71
C ARG A 66 -23.76 15.70 7.09
N LEU A 67 -22.65 16.16 7.68
CA LEU A 67 -22.65 16.78 9.00
C LEU A 67 -23.16 18.23 8.94
N THR A 68 -23.91 18.64 9.97
CA THR A 68 -24.31 20.04 10.17
C THR A 68 -23.10 20.95 10.41
N ASN A 69 -22.07 20.42 11.08
CA ASN A 69 -20.79 21.07 11.33
C ASN A 69 -19.70 20.49 10.40
N LYS A 70 -18.52 21.10 10.38
CA LYS A 70 -17.36 20.53 9.68
C LYS A 70 -16.93 19.22 10.36
N GLY A 71 -16.37 18.30 9.57
CA GLY A 71 -15.66 17.14 10.11
C GLY A 71 -14.36 17.56 10.80
N GLU A 72 -13.83 16.69 11.65
CA GLU A 72 -12.61 16.94 12.41
C GLU A 72 -11.46 16.05 11.94
N VAL A 73 -10.32 16.66 11.62
CA VAL A 73 -9.08 15.94 11.31
C VAL A 73 -8.06 16.27 12.38
N VAL A 74 -7.63 15.26 13.13
CA VAL A 74 -6.63 15.36 14.17
C VAL A 74 -5.32 14.79 13.66
N VAL A 75 -4.33 15.67 13.47
CA VAL A 75 -2.96 15.25 13.13
C VAL A 75 -2.15 15.12 14.42
N PHE A 76 -1.65 13.92 14.70
CA PHE A 76 -0.84 13.66 15.89
C PHE A 76 0.61 13.36 15.53
N VAL A 77 1.54 13.72 16.39
CA VAL A 77 2.96 13.40 16.21
C VAL A 77 3.24 12.04 16.85
N PRO A 78 3.60 10.99 16.07
CA PRO A 78 3.97 9.70 16.64
C PRO A 78 5.28 9.81 17.43
N PRO A 79 5.52 8.93 18.43
CA PRO A 79 6.76 8.94 19.22
C PRO A 79 7.97 8.55 18.37
N THR A 80 7.76 7.68 17.38
CA THR A 80 8.76 7.28 16.40
C THR A 80 8.54 8.05 15.11
N PRO A 81 9.57 8.71 14.59
CA PRO A 81 9.42 9.51 13.38
C PRO A 81 9.41 8.57 12.15
N ALA A 82 8.75 8.92 11.02
CA ALA A 82 8.61 8.09 9.80
C ALA A 82 9.92 7.47 9.24
N PRO A 83 9.88 6.30 8.59
CA PRO A 83 11.10 5.66 8.07
C PRO A 83 11.95 6.57 7.15
N PRO A 84 13.29 6.42 7.16
CA PRO A 84 14.18 7.18 6.27
C PRO A 84 13.78 7.08 4.79
N GLY A 85 14.15 8.10 4.02
CA GLY A 85 13.80 8.21 2.60
C GLY A 85 12.66 9.21 2.39
N LEU A 86 11.82 8.96 1.38
CA LEU A 86 10.79 9.92 0.95
C LEU A 86 9.74 10.20 2.04
N LEU A 87 9.39 9.19 2.85
CA LEU A 87 8.41 9.35 3.93
C LEU A 87 8.92 10.31 5.02
N ARG A 88 10.15 10.12 5.51
CA ARG A 88 10.82 11.07 6.42
C ARG A 88 10.87 12.47 5.83
N ARG A 89 11.32 12.62 4.58
CA ARG A 89 11.41 13.93 3.90
C ARG A 89 10.05 14.62 3.81
N GLY A 90 8.99 13.86 3.51
CA GLY A 90 7.60 14.36 3.52
C GLY A 90 7.16 14.84 4.90
N GLU A 91 7.45 14.07 5.95
CA GLU A 91 7.15 14.46 7.33
C GLU A 91 7.88 15.77 7.72
N ASP A 92 9.17 15.88 7.41
CA ASP A 92 10.00 17.04 7.75
C ASP A 92 9.54 18.29 6.98
N ALA A 93 9.32 18.16 5.66
CA ALA A 93 8.81 19.26 4.83
C ALA A 93 7.42 19.73 5.30
N CYS A 94 6.54 18.81 5.69
CA CYS A 94 5.23 19.13 6.24
C CYS A 94 5.33 19.89 7.55
N ARG A 95 6.19 19.42 8.48
CA ARG A 95 6.44 20.05 9.77
C ARG A 95 6.93 21.48 9.61
N ASP A 96 7.84 21.70 8.68
CA ASP A 96 8.38 23.02 8.35
C ASP A 96 7.30 23.97 7.79
N VAL A 97 6.51 23.51 6.82
CA VAL A 97 5.47 24.33 6.17
C VAL A 97 4.34 24.68 7.15
N LEU A 98 4.04 23.80 8.10
CA LEU A 98 3.00 24.00 9.11
C LEU A 98 3.51 24.70 10.38
N TYR A 99 4.81 25.01 10.48
CA TYR A 99 5.36 25.68 11.66
C TYR A 99 4.68 27.04 11.87
N GLY A 100 4.08 27.23 13.05
CA GLY A 100 3.36 28.46 13.41
C GLY A 100 1.99 28.64 12.72
N VAL A 101 1.52 27.64 11.96
CA VAL A 101 0.23 27.70 11.27
C VAL A 101 -0.88 27.21 12.19
N THR A 102 -1.84 28.08 12.49
CA THR A 102 -3.04 27.75 13.29
C THR A 102 -4.30 27.68 12.44
N GLU A 103 -4.35 28.43 11.34
CA GLU A 103 -5.52 28.51 10.47
C GLU A 103 -5.19 27.99 9.06
N GLN A 104 -6.17 27.30 8.47
CA GLN A 104 -6.13 26.80 7.09
C GLN A 104 -4.81 26.06 6.77
N PRO A 105 -4.49 24.97 7.50
CA PRO A 105 -3.25 24.21 7.30
C PRO A 105 -3.15 23.58 5.91
N LEU A 106 -4.29 23.34 5.24
CA LEU A 106 -4.37 22.78 3.89
C LEU A 106 -4.66 23.84 2.81
N ALA A 107 -4.35 25.12 3.07
CA ALA A 107 -4.46 26.18 2.07
C ALA A 107 -3.57 25.86 0.85
N ARG A 108 -4.09 26.15 -0.36
CA ARG A 108 -3.46 25.74 -1.63
C ARG A 108 -2.05 26.31 -1.78
N GLU A 109 -1.83 27.52 -1.30
CA GLU A 109 -0.57 28.25 -1.37
C GLU A 109 0.57 27.51 -0.65
N ARG A 110 0.23 26.69 0.36
CA ARG A 110 1.21 25.93 1.14
C ARG A 110 1.76 24.72 0.39
N PHE A 111 0.99 24.18 -0.56
CA PHE A 111 1.42 22.99 -1.32
C PHE A 111 2.64 23.28 -2.20
N ALA A 112 2.76 24.49 -2.75
CA ALA A 112 3.95 24.88 -3.50
C ALA A 112 5.21 24.80 -2.63
N SER A 113 5.20 25.49 -1.47
CA SER A 113 6.32 25.46 -0.53
C SER A 113 6.60 24.05 0.00
N TYR A 114 5.56 23.24 0.22
CA TYR A 114 5.72 21.86 0.66
C TYR A 114 6.47 21.01 -0.38
N PHE A 115 6.05 21.03 -1.65
CA PHE A 115 6.71 20.24 -2.69
C PHE A 115 8.11 20.76 -3.02
N GLU A 116 8.35 22.07 -2.95
CA GLU A 116 9.69 22.65 -3.07
C GLU A 116 10.63 22.08 -1.99
N ARG A 117 10.20 22.05 -0.73
CA ARG A 117 11.00 21.49 0.38
C ARG A 117 11.17 19.98 0.25
N LEU A 118 10.12 19.25 -0.14
CA LEU A 118 10.16 17.81 -0.31
C LEU A 118 11.20 17.39 -1.36
N TYR A 119 11.30 18.14 -2.46
CA TYR A 119 12.16 17.82 -3.59
C TYR A 119 13.49 18.56 -3.61
N HIS A 120 13.73 19.54 -2.72
CA HIS A 120 14.95 20.36 -2.69
C HIS A 120 16.25 19.54 -2.70
N ALA A 121 16.30 18.43 -1.95
CA ALA A 121 17.47 17.55 -1.84
C ALA A 121 17.32 16.25 -2.65
N CYS A 122 16.39 16.20 -3.61
CA CYS A 122 16.18 15.04 -4.47
C CYS A 122 16.88 15.25 -5.81
N GLU A 123 17.76 14.33 -6.19
CA GLU A 123 18.23 14.21 -7.57
C GLU A 123 17.12 13.57 -8.42
N LEU A 124 16.19 14.40 -8.90
CA LEU A 124 14.99 13.96 -9.61
C LEU A 124 15.29 13.21 -10.91
N ASP A 125 16.45 13.48 -11.53
CA ASP A 125 16.88 12.86 -12.79
C ASP A 125 18.24 12.16 -12.67
N LYS A 126 18.50 11.48 -11.53
CA LYS A 126 19.75 10.76 -11.29
C LYS A 126 20.14 9.78 -12.41
N LYS A 127 19.14 9.20 -13.09
CA LYS A 127 19.32 8.24 -14.19
C LYS A 127 19.29 8.89 -15.59
N SER A 128 19.26 10.22 -15.66
CA SER A 128 19.24 10.98 -16.91
C SER A 128 18.09 10.58 -17.86
N ILE A 129 16.94 10.24 -17.29
CA ILE A 129 15.72 9.85 -18.00
C ILE A 129 15.20 11.01 -18.85
N CYS A 130 15.36 12.25 -18.38
CA CYS A 130 15.05 13.41 -19.21
C CYS A 130 15.97 13.49 -20.44
N GLY A 131 17.21 13.01 -20.37
CA GLY A 131 18.08 12.89 -21.53
C GLY A 131 17.65 11.77 -22.49
N ASP A 132 17.09 10.68 -21.96
CA ASP A 132 16.59 9.56 -22.78
C ASP A 132 15.24 9.87 -23.47
N LEU A 133 14.41 10.73 -22.86
CA LEU A 133 13.03 11.02 -23.28
C LEU A 133 12.82 12.42 -23.86
N CYS A 134 13.57 13.41 -23.38
CA CYS A 134 13.43 14.79 -23.82
C CYS A 134 14.62 15.19 -24.69
N MET A 135 14.35 16.00 -25.71
CA MET A 135 15.37 16.65 -26.55
C MET A 135 16.14 17.76 -25.80
N ALA A 136 16.18 17.69 -24.46
CA ALA A 136 16.78 18.70 -23.61
C ALA A 136 18.30 18.55 -23.67
N GLY A 137 18.92 19.31 -24.57
CA GLY A 137 20.38 19.34 -24.76
C GLY A 137 20.87 19.39 -26.21
N ASN A 138 19.98 19.50 -27.23
CA ASN A 138 20.34 19.37 -28.65
C ASN A 138 21.00 18.03 -29.02
N THR A 139 20.86 17.00 -28.18
CA THR A 139 21.44 15.66 -28.39
C THR A 139 20.57 14.75 -29.25
N LEU A 140 19.28 15.08 -29.40
CA LEU A 140 18.33 14.34 -30.24
C LEU A 140 17.82 15.29 -31.33
N ASP A 141 17.89 14.84 -32.58
CA ASP A 141 17.35 15.56 -33.72
C ASP A 141 15.85 15.26 -33.85
N GLY A 142 15.03 16.32 -33.79
CA GLY A 142 13.57 16.25 -33.94
C GLY A 142 13.14 15.81 -35.35
N PHE A 143 14.04 15.81 -36.32
CA PHE A 143 13.84 15.26 -37.66
C PHE A 143 13.89 13.71 -37.68
N GLU A 144 14.55 13.06 -36.71
CA GLU A 144 14.71 11.60 -36.69
C GLU A 144 13.78 10.85 -35.71
N LEU A 145 13.02 11.56 -34.85
CA LEU A 145 12.18 10.94 -33.81
C LEU A 145 12.94 9.92 -32.93
N ALA A 146 14.25 10.09 -32.80
CA ALA A 146 15.13 9.18 -32.09
C ALA A 146 14.94 9.34 -30.56
N VAL A 147 13.93 8.67 -30.00
CA VAL A 147 13.69 8.62 -28.55
C VAL A 147 14.10 7.25 -28.02
N ASN A 148 14.89 7.22 -26.95
CA ASN A 148 15.42 5.99 -26.35
C ASN A 148 14.40 5.35 -25.40
N PHE A 149 13.20 5.04 -25.88
CA PHE A 149 12.12 4.50 -25.04
C PHE A 149 12.51 3.23 -24.28
N ARG A 150 13.29 2.34 -24.90
CA ARG A 150 13.75 1.11 -24.24
C ARG A 150 14.65 1.42 -23.04
N THR A 151 15.70 2.21 -23.27
CA THR A 151 16.66 2.60 -22.23
C THR A 151 15.97 3.38 -21.12
N ALA A 152 15.11 4.33 -21.47
CA ALA A 152 14.31 5.07 -20.50
C ALA A 152 13.43 4.14 -19.66
N ALA A 153 12.74 3.17 -20.28
CA ALA A 153 11.89 2.21 -19.56
C ALA A 153 12.69 1.26 -18.66
N GLU A 154 13.88 0.84 -19.10
CA GLU A 154 14.78 0.00 -18.30
C GLU A 154 15.35 0.77 -17.10
N ASN A 155 15.70 2.04 -17.29
CA ASN A 155 16.27 2.90 -16.25
C ASN A 155 15.21 3.45 -15.30
N PHE A 156 14.03 3.83 -15.79
CA PHE A 156 12.91 4.41 -15.02
C PHE A 156 12.14 3.34 -14.23
N ARG A 157 12.86 2.57 -13.42
CA ARG A 157 12.30 1.70 -12.38
C ARG A 157 12.19 2.50 -11.09
N LEU A 158 10.98 3.00 -10.83
CA LEU A 158 10.66 3.77 -9.62
C LEU A 158 10.67 2.89 -8.36
N ILE A 159 10.40 1.59 -8.54
CA ILE A 159 10.49 0.53 -7.55
C ILE A 159 11.34 -0.58 -8.19
N GLU A 160 12.41 -1.00 -7.54
CA GLU A 160 13.20 -2.15 -7.97
C GLU A 160 12.43 -3.42 -7.59
N ASP A 161 11.64 -3.96 -8.53
CA ASP A 161 10.78 -5.14 -8.34
C ASP A 161 11.56 -6.45 -8.07
N GLU A 162 12.89 -6.43 -8.09
CA GLU A 162 13.74 -7.64 -8.08
C GLU A 162 13.70 -8.40 -6.73
N ASP A 163 13.22 -7.75 -5.66
CA ASP A 163 13.22 -8.33 -4.31
C ASP A 163 11.83 -8.70 -3.78
N ILE A 164 10.81 -8.85 -4.63
CA ILE A 164 9.47 -9.26 -4.20
C ILE A 164 9.16 -10.70 -4.63
N ALA A 165 8.64 -11.50 -3.70
CA ALA A 165 8.15 -12.85 -3.93
C ALA A 165 6.63 -12.94 -3.71
N PRO A 166 5.85 -13.40 -4.70
CA PRO A 166 4.42 -13.61 -4.56
C PRO A 166 4.13 -14.90 -3.79
N ILE A 167 3.31 -14.78 -2.74
CA ILE A 167 2.86 -15.89 -1.90
C ILE A 167 1.35 -15.98 -1.98
N ILE A 168 0.83 -17.12 -2.43
CA ILE A 168 -0.60 -17.44 -2.38
C ILE A 168 -0.94 -17.94 -0.98
N VAL A 169 -1.89 -17.26 -0.34
CA VAL A 169 -2.34 -17.56 1.02
C VAL A 169 -3.68 -18.28 1.04
N ARG A 170 -3.89 -19.11 2.04
CA ARG A 170 -5.12 -19.91 2.21
C ARG A 170 -6.14 -19.14 3.05
N TYR A 171 -6.67 -18.06 2.48
CA TYR A 171 -7.74 -17.30 3.13
C TYR A 171 -9.09 -17.99 2.93
N LEU A 172 -9.72 -18.43 4.02
CA LEU A 172 -10.99 -19.18 4.00
C LEU A 172 -12.24 -18.30 4.22
N GLY A 173 -12.11 -16.99 4.04
CA GLY A 173 -13.18 -16.04 4.36
C GLY A 173 -13.38 -15.87 5.87
N LYS A 174 -14.22 -14.90 6.24
CA LYS A 174 -14.54 -14.57 7.64
C LYS A 174 -15.13 -15.73 8.44
N ASP A 175 -15.94 -16.57 7.79
CA ASP A 175 -16.59 -17.71 8.45
C ASP A 175 -15.70 -18.97 8.45
N GLY A 176 -14.55 -18.94 7.78
CA GLY A 176 -13.61 -20.07 7.68
C GLY A 176 -14.08 -21.21 6.78
N LEU A 177 -15.14 -20.99 5.99
CA LEU A 177 -15.80 -22.02 5.18
C LEU A 177 -15.54 -21.90 3.66
N ASP A 178 -14.87 -20.83 3.21
CA ASP A 178 -14.60 -20.61 1.79
C ASP A 178 -13.38 -21.41 1.32
N ASP A 179 -13.62 -22.62 0.80
CA ASP A 179 -12.58 -23.48 0.23
C ASP A 179 -12.36 -23.28 -1.28
N ASN A 180 -12.74 -22.14 -1.85
CA ASN A 180 -12.47 -21.86 -3.28
C ASN A 180 -10.96 -21.86 -3.58
N ILE A 181 -10.15 -21.38 -2.64
CA ILE A 181 -8.70 -21.35 -2.78
C ILE A 181 -8.11 -22.78 -2.83
N GLY A 182 -8.58 -23.70 -2.00
CA GLY A 182 -8.14 -25.10 -2.03
C GLY A 182 -8.45 -25.76 -3.37
N LYS A 183 -9.66 -25.51 -3.91
CA LYS A 183 -10.06 -25.99 -5.25
C LYS A 183 -9.14 -25.45 -6.34
N TRP A 184 -8.86 -24.15 -6.36
CA TRP A 184 -7.98 -23.55 -7.36
C TRP A 184 -6.53 -24.01 -7.26
N LEU A 185 -6.00 -24.19 -6.04
CA LEU A 185 -4.66 -24.75 -5.84
C LEU A 185 -4.58 -26.20 -6.33
N ASN A 186 -5.62 -27.00 -6.10
CA ASN A 186 -5.69 -28.37 -6.60
C ASN A 186 -5.76 -28.42 -8.14
N THR A 187 -6.54 -27.53 -8.77
CA THR A 187 -6.55 -27.37 -10.23
C THR A 187 -5.16 -26.97 -10.75
N LEU A 188 -4.49 -26.01 -10.09
CA LEU A 188 -3.16 -25.57 -10.48
C LEU A 188 -2.14 -26.72 -10.44
N ARG A 189 -2.20 -27.58 -9.42
CA ARG A 189 -1.29 -28.75 -9.30
C ARG A 189 -1.56 -29.83 -10.35
N LYS A 190 -2.82 -30.02 -10.76
CA LYS A 190 -3.23 -31.09 -11.69
C LYS A 190 -3.09 -30.68 -13.15
N GLU A 191 -3.56 -29.49 -13.49
CA GLU A 191 -3.74 -29.01 -14.87
C GLU A 191 -2.70 -27.96 -15.26
N GLY A 192 -2.01 -27.37 -14.28
CA GLY A 192 -1.03 -26.31 -14.51
C GLY A 192 -1.63 -24.90 -14.59
N PRO A 193 -0.82 -23.89 -14.94
CA PRO A 193 -1.22 -22.49 -14.89
C PRO A 193 -2.08 -22.08 -16.09
N GLU A 194 -3.35 -21.74 -15.83
CA GLU A 194 -4.24 -21.12 -16.83
C GLU A 194 -4.53 -19.64 -16.52
N ARG A 195 -4.75 -18.82 -17.55
CA ARG A 195 -4.95 -17.36 -17.39
C ARG A 195 -6.10 -17.01 -16.43
N TRP A 196 -7.23 -17.71 -16.53
CA TRP A 196 -8.38 -17.45 -15.66
C TRP A 196 -8.10 -17.90 -14.21
N LEU A 197 -7.37 -19.00 -14.03
CA LEU A 197 -6.98 -19.54 -12.73
C LEU A 197 -6.02 -18.60 -12.02
N MET A 198 -4.99 -18.12 -12.73
CA MET A 198 -4.05 -17.14 -12.19
C MET A 198 -4.73 -15.83 -11.78
N ARG A 199 -5.74 -15.36 -12.54
CA ARG A 199 -6.56 -14.19 -12.14
C ARG A 199 -7.34 -14.42 -10.85
N LYS A 200 -7.80 -15.65 -10.59
CA LYS A 200 -8.46 -16.00 -9.32
C LYS A 200 -7.46 -16.03 -8.17
N LEU A 201 -6.33 -16.72 -8.37
CA LEU A 201 -5.26 -16.85 -7.37
C LEU A 201 -4.62 -15.50 -7.02
N GLN A 202 -4.53 -14.56 -7.97
CA GLN A 202 -4.01 -13.20 -7.72
C GLN A 202 -4.75 -12.48 -6.59
N ARG A 203 -6.05 -12.75 -6.39
CA ARG A 203 -6.82 -12.16 -5.26
C ARG A 203 -6.39 -12.71 -3.91
N TYR A 204 -5.73 -13.86 -3.89
CA TYR A 204 -5.20 -14.55 -2.71
C TYR A 204 -3.68 -14.41 -2.62
N THR A 205 -3.07 -13.54 -3.44
CA THR A 205 -1.63 -13.30 -3.40
C THR A 205 -1.30 -12.15 -2.47
N VAL A 206 -0.24 -12.33 -1.69
CA VAL A 206 0.45 -11.32 -0.89
C VAL A 206 1.90 -11.26 -1.35
N ASN A 207 2.46 -10.06 -1.38
CA ASN A 207 3.84 -9.84 -1.79
C ASN A 207 4.72 -9.64 -0.55
N LEU A 208 5.78 -10.44 -0.44
CA LEU A 208 6.81 -10.30 0.61
C LEU A 208 8.17 -9.99 0.00
N HIS A 209 9.07 -9.43 0.81
CA HIS A 209 10.47 -9.36 0.40
C HIS A 209 11.04 -10.78 0.23
N ARG A 210 11.88 -10.98 -0.78
CA ARG A 210 12.47 -12.27 -1.13
C ARG A 210 13.19 -12.92 0.05
N ILE A 211 13.88 -12.12 0.87
CA ILE A 211 14.55 -12.59 2.10
C ILE A 211 13.56 -13.23 3.07
N GLN A 212 12.39 -12.60 3.29
CA GLN A 212 11.34 -13.11 4.18
C GLN A 212 10.71 -14.39 3.59
N ALA A 213 10.41 -14.39 2.29
CA ALA A 213 9.88 -15.58 1.62
C ALA A 213 10.84 -16.78 1.71
N LEU A 214 12.14 -16.56 1.49
CA LEU A 214 13.15 -17.62 1.62
C LEU A 214 13.28 -18.13 3.06
N GLN A 215 13.08 -17.27 4.06
CA GLN A 215 13.05 -17.70 5.46
C GLN A 215 11.86 -18.62 5.74
N LEU A 216 10.65 -18.22 5.32
CA LEU A 216 9.44 -19.03 5.46
C LEU A 216 9.56 -20.37 4.70
N LEU A 217 10.21 -20.35 3.52
CA LEU A 217 10.47 -21.56 2.73
C LEU A 217 11.40 -22.53 3.49
N ARG A 218 12.46 -22.00 4.13
CA ARG A 218 13.36 -22.82 4.96
C ARG A 218 12.67 -23.39 6.21
N GLN A 219 11.70 -22.68 6.76
CA GLN A 219 10.89 -23.14 7.90
C GLN A 219 9.81 -24.16 7.51
N GLY A 220 9.50 -24.28 6.21
CA GLY A 220 8.44 -25.15 5.71
C GLY A 220 7.03 -24.54 5.81
N ASP A 221 6.93 -23.25 6.15
CA ASP A 221 5.64 -22.55 6.25
C ASP A 221 5.03 -22.24 4.87
N ILE A 222 5.89 -22.15 3.85
CA ILE A 222 5.49 -22.03 2.43
C ILE A 222 6.21 -23.09 1.58
N GLU A 223 5.64 -23.43 0.44
CA GLU A 223 6.25 -24.30 -0.58
C GLU A 223 6.24 -23.60 -1.95
N GLU A 224 7.21 -23.93 -2.81
CA GLU A 224 7.25 -23.45 -4.19
C GLU A 224 6.41 -24.39 -5.08
N ILE A 225 5.33 -23.86 -5.66
CA ILE A 225 4.44 -24.64 -6.54
C ILE A 225 4.89 -24.61 -8.01
N MET A 226 5.54 -23.51 -8.40
CA MET A 226 6.15 -23.31 -9.71
C MET A 226 7.26 -22.25 -9.57
N PRO A 227 8.22 -22.17 -10.52
CA PRO A 227 9.34 -21.25 -10.40
C PRO A 227 8.91 -19.81 -10.09
N GLY A 228 9.28 -19.33 -8.91
CA GLY A 228 8.99 -17.97 -8.45
C GLY A 228 7.59 -17.73 -7.85
N LEU A 229 6.77 -18.76 -7.66
CA LEU A 229 5.46 -18.67 -7.02
C LEU A 229 5.36 -19.60 -5.82
N PHE A 230 5.04 -19.03 -4.67
CA PHE A 230 4.97 -19.75 -3.40
C PHE A 230 3.53 -19.89 -2.92
N VAL A 231 3.26 -20.92 -2.13
CA VAL A 231 1.96 -21.21 -1.54
C VAL A 231 2.12 -21.49 -0.04
N GLN A 232 1.20 -20.95 0.76
CA GLN A 232 1.11 -21.24 2.19
C GLN A 232 0.81 -22.73 2.44
N VAL A 233 1.59 -23.31 3.36
CA VAL A 233 1.41 -24.67 3.90
C VAL A 233 0.94 -24.62 5.34
N GLY A 234 1.57 -23.78 6.19
CA GLY A 234 1.23 -23.69 7.62
C GLY A 234 -0.09 -22.95 7.85
N ASP A 235 -1.00 -23.53 8.63
CA ASP A 235 -2.32 -22.93 8.94
C ASP A 235 -2.20 -21.64 9.76
N TRP A 236 -1.15 -21.50 10.58
CA TRP A 236 -0.91 -20.32 11.41
C TRP A 236 -0.29 -19.13 10.68
N LEU A 237 0.16 -19.31 9.43
CA LEU A 237 0.89 -18.28 8.70
C LEU A 237 -0.01 -17.09 8.32
N TYR A 238 -1.32 -17.30 8.24
CA TYR A 238 -2.28 -16.28 7.86
C TYR A 238 -3.32 -16.05 8.95
N ASP A 239 -3.26 -14.87 9.58
CA ASP A 239 -4.20 -14.47 10.62
C ASP A 239 -5.49 -13.88 10.00
N PRO A 240 -6.68 -14.28 10.47
CA PRO A 240 -7.96 -13.81 9.93
C PRO A 240 -8.23 -12.32 10.21
N THR A 241 -7.45 -11.67 11.06
CA THR A 241 -7.56 -10.24 11.40
C THR A 241 -6.38 -9.43 10.84
N LEU A 242 -5.16 -9.95 10.90
CA LEU A 242 -3.93 -9.20 10.57
C LEU A 242 -3.38 -9.52 9.16
N GLY A 243 -3.80 -10.65 8.57
CA GLY A 243 -3.29 -11.17 7.30
C GLY A 243 -2.03 -12.03 7.49
N LEU A 244 -1.19 -12.08 6.45
CA LEU A 244 0.02 -12.90 6.44
C LEU A 244 1.02 -12.44 7.52
N ASN A 245 1.54 -13.39 8.28
CA ASN A 245 2.61 -13.17 9.25
C ASN A 245 3.98 -13.42 8.59
N PRO A 246 4.78 -12.38 8.32
CA PRO A 246 6.03 -12.53 7.58
C PRO A 246 7.17 -13.07 8.46
N GLU A 247 7.03 -13.07 9.79
CA GLU A 247 8.08 -13.51 10.71
C GLU A 247 8.07 -15.03 10.99
N GLY A 248 6.95 -15.70 10.68
CA GLY A 248 6.78 -17.13 10.96
C GLY A 248 6.70 -17.45 12.46
N ILE A 249 6.49 -16.46 13.32
CA ILE A 249 6.37 -16.63 14.78
C ILE A 249 4.89 -16.60 15.17
N PRO A 250 4.33 -17.63 15.83
CA PRO A 250 2.94 -17.61 16.27
C PRO A 250 2.62 -16.36 17.09
N VAL A 251 1.62 -15.59 16.66
CA VAL A 251 1.22 -14.36 17.36
C VAL A 251 0.62 -14.77 18.71
N ASN A 252 1.24 -14.36 19.82
CA ASN A 252 0.72 -14.66 21.15
C ASN A 252 -0.56 -13.84 21.40
N PRO A 253 -1.72 -14.46 21.66
CA PRO A 253 -3.01 -13.74 21.77
C PRO A 253 -3.07 -12.67 22.86
N GLY A 254 -2.12 -12.65 23.80
CA GLY A 254 -2.07 -11.71 24.93
C GLY A 254 -1.49 -10.32 24.64
N CYS A 255 -1.01 -10.04 23.42
CA CYS A 255 -0.34 -8.76 23.12
C CYS A 255 -1.21 -7.70 22.43
N ILE A 256 -2.52 -7.94 22.28
CA ILE A 256 -3.47 -6.96 21.74
C ILE A 256 -4.48 -6.62 22.83
N ALA A 257 -4.14 -5.63 23.67
CA ALA A 257 -5.03 -4.96 24.60
C ALA A 257 -4.89 -3.44 24.45
#